data_AF-A0A351FA63-F1
#
_entry.id   AF-A0A351FA63-F1
#
_cell.length_a   1.000
_cell.length_b   1.000
_cell.length_c   1.000
_cell.angle_alpha   90.00
_cell.angle_beta   90.00
_cell.angle_gamma   90.00
#
_symmetry.space_group_name_H-M   'P 1'
#
loop_
_entity.id
_entity.type
_entity.pdbx_description
1 polymer ?
#
loop_
_entity_poly.entity_id
_entity_poly.type
_entity_poly.pdbx_seq_one_letter_code
_entity_poly.pdbx_strand_id
1 'polypeptide(L)'
;VGLNASEQSSHDFVKNLSQEDDLVNGDFMDFLRLGVENSSPRKFIGLDVNPRKSLIALSSKEYSFDAESLEVLLVPDFHALDGKYANNGWMQECPHPITKLTWDNALLISPSLAKSLEEEHPNLGLLPKPTMLNKNGQIAPDNAVFDNGYQKAPVVRISLSEDKFIEGPLYVQPGLADQTIVASFGMGRNNTGRVGHGTGFDAFPLMTEVGKRIISGISLQPTGEFQILANTQEHWSMEGRAIVREANLSEYVEDEKFAHRMGAESHSPPIWGKDQDKDYVHKSQTTPRGNSAYEHPDHNYEHSDTPGLHQWGMAIDLNQCTGCSACVVACQSENNIP
;
A
#
# COMPACT_ATOMS: atom_id res chain seq x y z
N VAL A 1 -26.94 1.37 -28.81
CA VAL A 1 -27.36 0.34 -29.80
C VAL A 1 -27.88 -0.82 -28.99
N GLY A 2 -29.19 -1.06 -29.02
CA GLY A 2 -29.86 -2.02 -28.13
C GLY A 2 -29.50 -3.46 -28.47
N LEU A 3 -28.89 -4.16 -27.52
CA LEU A 3 -28.88 -5.61 -27.46
C LEU A 3 -30.26 -6.05 -26.95
N ASN A 4 -31.26 -6.06 -27.81
CA ASN A 4 -32.53 -6.73 -27.53
C ASN A 4 -33.24 -7.01 -28.86
N ALA A 5 -32.83 -8.10 -29.48
CA ALA A 5 -33.60 -8.76 -30.54
C ALA A 5 -33.68 -10.30 -30.34
N SER A 6 -33.13 -10.84 -29.26
CA SER A 6 -33.34 -12.23 -28.87
C SER A 6 -34.24 -12.30 -27.63
N GLU A 7 -35.22 -13.20 -27.64
CA GLU A 7 -36.03 -13.55 -26.46
C GLU A 7 -35.27 -14.44 -25.47
N GLN A 8 -33.98 -14.67 -25.71
CA GLN A 8 -33.15 -15.60 -24.96
C GLN A 8 -32.68 -14.95 -23.65
N SER A 9 -32.73 -15.72 -22.55
CA SER A 9 -32.20 -15.26 -21.27
C SER A 9 -30.66 -15.11 -21.33
N SER A 10 -30.08 -14.22 -20.53
CA SER A 10 -28.61 -14.08 -20.45
C SER A 10 -27.93 -15.39 -20.05
N HIS A 11 -28.57 -16.19 -19.20
CA HIS A 11 -28.08 -17.52 -18.83
C HIS A 11 -28.00 -18.44 -20.04
N ASP A 12 -29.09 -18.54 -20.81
CA ASP A 12 -29.15 -19.43 -21.96
C ASP A 12 -28.22 -18.95 -23.07
N PHE A 13 -28.04 -17.63 -23.22
CA PHE A 13 -27.07 -17.05 -24.14
C PHE A 13 -25.65 -17.48 -23.81
N VAL A 14 -25.23 -17.33 -22.55
CA VAL A 14 -23.88 -17.75 -22.10
C VAL A 14 -23.70 -19.25 -22.22
N LYS A 15 -24.71 -20.04 -21.84
CA LYS A 15 -24.67 -21.50 -21.97
C LYS A 15 -24.52 -21.93 -23.43
N ASN A 16 -25.31 -21.36 -24.34
CA ASN A 16 -25.22 -21.68 -25.76
C ASN A 16 -23.88 -21.24 -26.35
N LEU A 17 -23.41 -20.03 -26.05
CA LEU A 17 -22.10 -19.54 -26.52
C LEU A 17 -20.96 -20.45 -26.04
N SER A 18 -21.03 -20.93 -24.79
CA SER A 18 -20.02 -21.83 -24.24
C SER A 18 -19.95 -23.18 -24.97
N GLN A 19 -21.07 -23.61 -25.56
CA GLN A 19 -21.19 -24.84 -26.34
C GLN A 19 -20.88 -24.63 -27.83
N GLU A 20 -21.21 -23.47 -28.39
CA GLU A 20 -20.99 -23.15 -29.81
C GLU A 20 -19.52 -22.86 -30.14
N ASP A 21 -18.80 -22.19 -29.24
CA ASP A 21 -17.40 -21.79 -29.44
C ASP A 21 -16.40 -22.81 -28.84
N ASP A 22 -16.85 -24.00 -28.44
CA ASP A 22 -16.05 -25.02 -27.73
C ASP A 22 -15.26 -24.44 -26.54
N LEU A 23 -15.81 -23.40 -25.89
CA LEU A 23 -15.15 -22.69 -24.79
C LEU A 23 -15.12 -23.50 -23.51
N VAL A 24 -16.12 -24.38 -23.31
CA VAL A 24 -16.22 -25.28 -22.17
C VAL A 24 -16.16 -26.72 -22.69
N ASN A 25 -15.12 -27.46 -22.29
CA ASN A 25 -14.96 -28.86 -22.65
C ASN A 25 -15.78 -29.72 -21.68
N GLY A 26 -17.03 -30.03 -22.04
CA GLY A 26 -17.88 -30.94 -21.28
C GLY A 26 -19.13 -30.28 -20.73
N ASP A 27 -19.52 -30.65 -19.50
CA ASP A 27 -20.78 -30.17 -18.91
C ASP A 27 -20.63 -28.74 -18.36
N PHE A 28 -21.53 -27.86 -18.79
CA PHE A 28 -21.61 -26.47 -18.33
C PHE A 28 -21.79 -26.39 -16.81
N MET A 29 -22.50 -27.35 -16.20
CA MET A 29 -22.69 -27.37 -14.74
C MET A 29 -21.40 -27.69 -13.99
N ASP A 30 -20.53 -28.52 -14.56
CA ASP A 30 -19.21 -28.78 -13.98
C ASP A 30 -18.29 -27.57 -14.09
N PHE A 31 -18.35 -26.83 -15.21
CA PHE A 31 -17.66 -25.53 -15.32
C PHE A 31 -18.13 -24.56 -14.24
N LEU A 32 -19.45 -24.41 -14.03
CA LEU A 32 -19.99 -23.56 -12.97
C LEU A 32 -19.59 -24.03 -11.56
N ARG A 33 -19.51 -25.35 -11.33
CA ARG A 33 -19.10 -25.94 -10.05
C ARG A 33 -17.62 -25.70 -9.75
N LEU A 34 -16.76 -25.81 -10.76
CA LEU A 34 -15.31 -25.64 -10.62
C LEU A 34 -14.88 -24.17 -10.67
N GLY A 35 -15.65 -23.32 -11.35
CA GLY A 35 -15.37 -21.89 -11.55
C GLY A 35 -14.23 -21.61 -12.54
N VAL A 36 -13.59 -22.65 -13.06
CA VAL A 36 -12.49 -22.58 -14.03
C VAL A 36 -12.66 -23.68 -15.07
N GLU A 37 -12.33 -23.35 -16.31
CA GLU A 37 -12.33 -24.31 -17.40
C GLU A 37 -10.96 -24.97 -17.54
N ASN A 38 -10.94 -26.30 -17.69
CA ASN A 38 -9.72 -27.05 -17.94
C ASN A 38 -9.33 -27.00 -19.43
N SER A 39 -8.95 -25.80 -19.90
CA SER A 39 -8.51 -25.58 -21.27
C SER A 39 -6.99 -25.63 -21.41
N SER A 40 -6.51 -26.07 -22.57
CA SER A 40 -5.08 -25.97 -22.89
C SER A 40 -4.66 -24.49 -22.99
N PRO A 41 -3.54 -24.07 -22.38
CA PRO A 41 -3.05 -22.71 -22.53
C PRO A 41 -2.92 -22.34 -24.00
N ARG A 42 -3.33 -21.12 -24.37
CA ARG A 42 -3.09 -20.63 -25.74
C ARG A 42 -1.59 -20.66 -26.00
N LYS A 43 -1.16 -21.47 -26.98
CA LYS A 43 0.24 -21.53 -27.38
C LYS A 43 0.67 -20.16 -27.87
N PHE A 44 1.74 -19.63 -27.28
CA PHE A 44 2.38 -18.43 -27.78
C PHE A 44 2.90 -18.71 -29.20
N ILE A 45 2.32 -18.03 -30.19
CA ILE A 45 2.89 -18.01 -31.54
C ILE A 45 4.04 -17.02 -31.47
N GLY A 46 5.27 -17.50 -31.69
CA GLY A 46 6.45 -16.66 -31.69
C GLY A 46 6.25 -15.45 -32.60
N LEU A 47 6.47 -14.26 -32.06
CA LEU A 47 6.47 -13.05 -32.87
C LEU A 47 7.72 -13.07 -33.78
N ASP A 48 7.54 -12.90 -35.09
CA ASP A 48 8.66 -12.66 -36.02
C ASP A 48 9.15 -11.21 -35.85
N VAL A 49 9.85 -10.97 -34.74
CA VAL A 49 10.43 -9.67 -34.41
C VAL A 49 11.87 -9.65 -34.89
N ASN A 50 12.24 -8.62 -35.67
CA ASN A 50 13.64 -8.30 -35.93
C ASN A 50 14.10 -7.24 -34.92
N PRO A 51 14.81 -7.61 -33.83
CA PRO A 51 15.12 -6.68 -32.74
C PRO A 51 15.96 -5.51 -33.22
N ARG A 52 16.83 -5.73 -34.22
CA ARG A 52 17.69 -4.69 -34.79
C ARG A 52 16.88 -3.62 -35.51
N LYS A 53 15.88 -4.01 -36.31
CA LYS A 53 14.97 -3.06 -36.98
C LYS A 53 14.17 -2.25 -35.95
N SER A 54 13.68 -2.90 -34.90
CA SER A 54 12.93 -2.25 -33.82
C SER A 54 13.80 -1.28 -33.00
N LEU A 55 15.03 -1.65 -32.68
CA LEU A 55 16.00 -0.79 -31.97
C LEU A 55 16.40 0.44 -32.79
N ILE A 56 16.59 0.29 -34.11
CA ILE A 56 16.86 1.43 -35.00
C ILE A 56 15.66 2.38 -35.00
N ALA A 57 14.42 1.87 -35.01
CA ALA A 57 13.22 2.70 -34.94
C ALA A 57 13.04 3.43 -33.59
N LEU A 58 13.61 2.90 -32.50
CA LEU A 58 13.58 3.53 -31.17
C LEU A 58 14.62 4.65 -30.98
N SER A 59 15.63 4.74 -31.87
CA SER A 59 16.81 5.61 -31.70
C SER A 59 16.57 7.13 -31.79
N SER A 60 15.33 7.62 -31.76
CA SER A 60 15.02 9.05 -31.98
C SER A 60 14.24 9.74 -30.86
N LYS A 61 14.00 9.12 -29.71
CA LYS A 61 13.48 9.85 -28.54
C LYS A 61 14.63 10.23 -27.61
N GLU A 62 15.33 11.30 -27.96
CA GLU A 62 16.11 12.04 -26.98
C GLU A 62 15.13 12.74 -26.04
N TYR A 63 15.11 12.29 -24.79
CA TYR A 63 14.46 13.02 -23.72
C TYR A 63 15.49 14.00 -23.17
N SER A 64 15.28 15.30 -23.36
CA SER A 64 16.04 16.31 -22.63
C SER A 64 15.42 16.42 -21.25
N PHE A 65 16.14 15.91 -20.25
CA PHE A 65 15.80 16.10 -18.85
C PHE A 65 16.60 17.30 -18.34
N ASP A 66 15.91 18.32 -17.86
CA ASP A 66 16.54 19.38 -17.08
C ASP A 66 16.46 18.97 -15.61
N ALA A 67 17.49 19.27 -14.81
CA ALA A 67 17.47 19.00 -13.38
C ALA A 67 16.32 19.76 -12.67
N GLU A 68 15.76 20.78 -13.30
CA GLU A 68 14.61 21.56 -12.83
C GLU A 68 13.26 21.07 -13.38
N SER A 69 13.23 20.10 -14.31
CA SER A 69 11.96 19.68 -14.93
C SER A 69 11.19 18.74 -14.02
N LEU A 70 10.11 19.25 -13.42
CA LEU A 70 9.16 18.48 -12.63
C LEU A 70 8.29 17.58 -13.51
N GLU A 71 8.09 16.34 -13.08
CA GLU A 71 7.20 15.39 -13.72
C GLU A 71 6.14 14.84 -12.76
N VAL A 72 5.00 14.44 -13.32
CA VAL A 72 3.93 13.76 -12.60
C VAL A 72 3.80 12.34 -13.14
N LEU A 73 3.87 11.36 -12.25
CA LEU A 73 3.52 9.98 -12.49
C LEU A 73 2.08 9.73 -12.03
N LEU A 74 1.21 9.42 -12.99
CA LEU A 74 -0.18 9.05 -12.76
C LEU A 74 -0.31 7.54 -12.51
N VAL A 75 -0.83 7.17 -11.35
CA VAL A 75 -1.06 5.76 -10.96
C VAL A 75 -2.55 5.50 -10.69
N PRO A 76 -3.06 4.29 -10.95
CA PRO A 76 -4.38 3.91 -10.45
C PRO A 76 -4.39 4.03 -8.92
N ASP A 77 -5.49 4.54 -8.38
CA ASP A 77 -5.65 4.66 -6.94
C ASP A 77 -5.78 3.30 -6.25
N PHE A 78 -5.19 3.16 -5.06
CA PHE A 78 -5.24 1.92 -4.30
C PHE A 78 -6.67 1.58 -3.84
N HIS A 79 -7.46 2.58 -3.43
CA HIS A 79 -8.81 2.40 -2.91
C HIS A 79 -9.82 2.24 -4.04
N ALA A 80 -9.67 3.01 -5.13
CA ALA A 80 -10.70 3.16 -6.15
C ALA A 80 -10.32 2.61 -7.55
N LEU A 81 -9.06 2.22 -7.78
CA LEU A 81 -8.49 1.86 -9.08
C LEU A 81 -8.61 2.98 -10.12
N ASP A 82 -9.61 2.93 -10.98
CA ASP A 82 -9.96 3.93 -12.00
C ASP A 82 -11.17 4.77 -11.57
N GLY A 83 -11.64 4.58 -10.33
CA GLY A 83 -12.80 5.23 -9.74
C GLY A 83 -14.06 4.39 -9.73
N LYS A 84 -14.07 3.20 -10.34
CA LYS A 84 -15.24 2.30 -10.31
C LYS A 84 -15.59 1.79 -8.91
N TYR A 85 -14.62 1.79 -8.00
CA TYR A 85 -14.82 1.36 -6.61
C TYR A 85 -14.86 2.51 -5.60
N ALA A 86 -14.93 3.77 -6.05
CA ALA A 86 -14.90 4.93 -5.18
C ALA A 86 -16.00 4.93 -4.10
N ASN A 87 -17.14 4.26 -4.34
CA ASN A 87 -18.25 4.15 -3.39
C ASN A 87 -18.18 2.90 -2.48
N ASN A 88 -17.02 2.24 -2.39
CA ASN A 88 -16.79 1.10 -1.50
C ASN A 88 -16.18 1.57 -0.17
N GLY A 89 -16.97 1.56 0.90
CA GLY A 89 -16.54 2.03 2.23
C GLY A 89 -15.38 1.23 2.82
N TRP A 90 -15.37 -0.10 2.64
CA TRP A 90 -14.27 -0.94 3.11
C TRP A 90 -12.94 -0.55 2.50
N MET A 91 -12.93 -0.23 1.20
CA MET A 91 -11.70 0.22 0.56
C MET A 91 -11.35 1.65 0.96
N GLN A 92 -12.32 2.57 1.07
CA GLN A 92 -12.03 3.95 1.52
C GLN A 92 -11.40 4.00 2.91
N GLU A 93 -11.84 3.12 3.82
CA GLU A 93 -11.28 3.02 5.17
C GLU A 93 -10.02 2.14 5.24
N CYS A 94 -9.76 1.30 4.25
CA CYS A 94 -8.57 0.46 4.21
C CYS A 94 -7.31 1.33 4.06
N PRO A 95 -6.33 1.25 4.98
CA PRO A 95 -5.13 2.07 4.89
C PRO A 95 -4.34 1.78 3.62
N HIS A 96 -3.98 2.83 2.89
CA HIS A 96 -3.06 2.73 1.76
C HIS A 96 -1.76 2.05 2.22
N PRO A 97 -1.22 1.06 1.48
CA PRO A 97 -0.17 0.18 1.95
C PRO A 97 1.09 0.91 2.41
N ILE A 98 1.43 2.00 1.72
CA ILE A 98 2.60 2.84 1.99
C ILE A 98 2.22 4.02 2.90
N THR A 99 1.44 4.98 2.40
CA THR A 99 1.10 6.23 3.10
C THR A 99 0.12 6.09 4.27
N LYS A 100 -0.51 4.93 4.47
CA LYS A 100 -1.56 4.70 5.51
C LYS A 100 -2.74 5.67 5.49
N LEU A 101 -2.88 6.43 4.39
CA LEU A 101 -4.02 7.30 4.12
C LEU A 101 -5.30 6.47 3.94
N THR A 102 -6.39 7.04 4.43
CA THR A 102 -7.76 6.56 4.29
C THR A 102 -8.61 7.73 3.82
N TRP A 103 -9.67 7.49 3.04
CA TRP A 103 -10.63 8.48 2.53
C TRP A 103 -10.09 9.60 1.63
N ASP A 104 -8.77 9.75 1.54
CA ASP A 104 -8.07 10.78 0.79
C ASP A 104 -6.97 10.17 -0.09
N ASN A 105 -6.66 10.86 -1.18
CA ASN A 105 -5.40 10.71 -1.90
C ASN A 105 -4.56 12.00 -1.76
N ALA A 106 -3.27 11.89 -2.06
CA ALA A 106 -2.32 12.99 -1.96
C ALA A 106 -1.33 13.00 -3.13
N LEU A 107 -0.74 14.17 -3.36
CA LEU A 107 0.37 14.38 -4.28
C LEU A 107 1.67 14.01 -3.55
N LEU A 108 2.20 12.82 -3.84
CA LEU A 108 3.35 12.28 -3.12
C LEU A 108 4.66 12.82 -3.71
N ILE A 109 5.55 13.30 -2.85
CA ILE A 109 6.85 13.88 -3.23
C ILE A 109 8.00 13.33 -2.41
N SER A 110 9.22 13.33 -2.95
CA SER A 110 10.41 12.93 -2.20
C SER A 110 10.77 13.96 -1.12
N PRO A 111 11.49 13.57 -0.05
CA PRO A 111 12.02 14.52 0.93
C PRO A 111 12.96 15.56 0.34
N SER A 112 13.66 15.23 -0.74
CA SER A 112 14.56 16.14 -1.47
C SER A 112 13.75 17.26 -2.14
N LEU A 113 12.70 16.90 -2.90
CA LEU A 113 11.80 17.87 -3.52
C LEU A 113 11.07 18.71 -2.47
N ALA A 114 10.62 18.10 -1.37
CA ALA A 114 9.99 18.82 -0.27
C ALA A 114 10.92 19.90 0.32
N LYS A 115 12.22 19.60 0.47
CA LYS A 115 13.22 20.56 0.94
C LYS A 115 13.38 21.73 -0.03
N SER A 116 13.52 21.47 -1.33
CA SER A 116 13.62 22.53 -2.34
C SER A 116 12.38 23.43 -2.36
N LEU A 117 11.18 22.84 -2.25
CA LEU A 117 9.93 23.58 -2.17
C LEU A 117 9.82 24.44 -0.90
N GLU A 118 10.30 23.94 0.25
CA GLU A 118 10.31 24.70 1.50
C GLU A 118 11.33 25.86 1.47
N GLU A 119 12.44 25.71 0.73
CA GLU A 119 13.41 26.79 0.50
C GLU A 119 12.82 27.92 -0.36
N GLU A 120 12.02 27.58 -1.38
CA GLU A 120 11.30 28.55 -2.23
C GLU A 120 10.05 29.14 -1.54
N HIS A 121 9.37 28.33 -0.75
CA HIS A 121 8.10 28.64 -0.09
C HIS A 121 8.12 28.26 1.41
N PRO A 122 8.74 29.08 2.29
CA PRO A 122 9.00 28.75 3.71
C PRO A 122 7.78 28.54 4.62
N ASN A 123 6.56 28.70 4.09
CA ASN A 123 5.31 28.58 4.84
C ASN A 123 4.52 27.32 4.47
N LEU A 124 5.06 26.45 3.62
CA LEU A 124 4.39 25.20 3.21
C LEU A 124 4.30 24.21 4.36
N GLY A 125 5.28 24.18 5.26
CA GLY A 125 5.28 23.26 6.40
C GLY A 125 5.37 21.80 5.96
N LEU A 126 6.14 21.48 4.92
CA LEU A 126 6.38 20.10 4.48
C LEU A 126 7.38 19.37 5.36
N LEU A 127 8.30 20.13 5.96
CA LEU A 127 9.37 19.59 6.80
C LEU A 127 9.23 20.08 8.25
N PRO A 128 9.59 19.24 9.24
CA PRO A 128 9.51 19.61 10.63
C PRO A 128 10.49 20.75 10.95
N LYS A 129 10.04 21.71 11.78
CA LYS A 129 10.90 22.78 12.28
C LYS A 129 11.98 22.19 13.20
N PRO A 130 13.24 22.64 13.09
CA PRO A 130 14.30 22.20 13.99
C PRO A 130 13.91 22.44 15.46
N THR A 131 14.08 21.43 16.31
CA THR A 131 13.87 21.54 17.75
C THR A 131 15.21 21.58 18.49
N MET A 132 15.19 21.89 19.79
CA MET A 132 16.40 21.85 20.64
C MET A 132 17.10 20.49 20.66
N LEU A 133 16.37 19.40 20.36
CA LEU A 133 16.86 18.03 20.25
C LEU A 133 17.36 17.68 18.84
N ASN A 134 17.08 18.53 17.85
CA ASN A 134 17.46 18.33 16.45
C ASN A 134 18.00 19.64 15.84
N LYS A 135 19.16 20.08 16.34
CA LYS A 135 19.76 21.39 15.99
C LYS A 135 20.44 21.42 14.63
N ASN A 136 20.78 20.26 14.06
CA ASN A 136 21.59 20.19 12.84
C ASN A 136 20.76 20.04 11.56
N GLY A 137 19.42 20.13 11.64
CA GLY A 137 18.56 19.92 10.49
C GLY A 137 18.71 18.52 9.87
N GLN A 138 19.25 17.56 10.64
CA GLN A 138 19.10 16.15 10.29
C GLN A 138 17.60 15.91 10.30
N ILE A 139 17.06 15.31 9.24
CA ILE A 139 15.66 14.94 9.22
C ILE A 139 15.46 14.09 10.48
N ALA A 140 14.70 14.58 11.47
CA ALA A 140 14.11 13.66 12.41
C ALA A 140 13.25 12.75 11.52
N PRO A 141 13.52 11.43 11.46
CA PRO A 141 12.99 10.56 10.42
C PRO A 141 11.47 10.53 10.36
N ASP A 142 10.82 11.03 11.41
CA ASP A 142 9.40 11.26 11.48
C ASP A 142 9.11 12.76 11.59
N ASN A 143 8.28 13.28 10.70
CA ASN A 143 6.96 13.82 11.06
C ASN A 143 6.42 14.67 9.90
N ALA A 144 5.30 14.24 9.32
CA ALA A 144 4.38 15.20 8.71
C ALA A 144 3.94 16.22 9.78
N VAL A 145 3.49 17.42 9.38
CA VAL A 145 3.01 18.40 10.37
C VAL A 145 1.71 17.90 10.97
N PHE A 146 1.78 17.37 12.20
CA PHE A 146 0.61 16.99 12.98
C PHE A 146 0.15 18.16 13.85
N ASP A 147 -1.09 18.60 13.70
CA ASP A 147 -1.74 19.55 14.61
C ASP A 147 -2.90 18.83 15.31
N ASN A 148 -2.84 18.75 16.65
CA ASN A 148 -3.76 17.94 17.48
C ASN A 148 -3.91 16.46 17.03
N GLY A 149 -2.84 15.84 16.53
CA GLY A 149 -2.84 14.45 16.05
C GLY A 149 -3.32 14.26 14.61
N TYR A 150 -3.62 15.35 13.90
CA TYR A 150 -4.04 15.30 12.49
C TYR A 150 -2.92 15.76 11.57
N GLN A 151 -2.60 14.98 10.54
CA GLN A 151 -1.65 15.42 9.52
C GLN A 151 -2.27 16.57 8.73
N LYS A 152 -1.60 17.71 8.73
CA LYS A 152 -1.94 18.90 7.96
C LYS A 152 -1.03 18.97 6.74
N ALA A 153 -1.62 18.91 5.55
CA ALA A 153 -0.92 18.95 4.28
C ALA A 153 -1.23 20.27 3.55
N PRO A 154 -0.21 20.99 3.03
CA PRO A 154 -0.46 22.17 2.20
C PRO A 154 -1.08 21.74 0.87
N VAL A 155 -2.08 22.48 0.42
CA VAL A 155 -2.69 22.28 -0.88
C VAL A 155 -1.87 23.05 -1.91
N VAL A 156 -1.56 22.39 -3.02
CA VAL A 156 -0.84 22.99 -4.14
C VAL A 156 -1.60 22.80 -5.42
N ARG A 157 -1.41 23.75 -6.33
CA ARG A 157 -1.88 23.66 -7.71
C ARG A 157 -0.76 23.16 -8.59
N ILE A 158 -1.01 22.05 -9.26
CA ILE A 158 -0.14 21.46 -10.27
C ILE A 158 -0.71 21.79 -11.64
N SER A 159 0.06 22.45 -12.50
CA SER A 159 -0.42 22.91 -13.81
C SER A 159 0.49 22.48 -14.96
N LEU A 160 -0.11 21.88 -16.00
CA LEU A 160 0.51 21.66 -17.30
C LEU A 160 0.31 22.88 -18.23
N SER A 161 -0.81 23.57 -18.07
CA SER A 161 -1.16 24.82 -18.73
C SER A 161 -2.23 25.55 -17.89
N GLU A 162 -2.57 26.79 -18.24
CA GLU A 162 -3.58 27.57 -17.51
C GLU A 162 -4.92 26.82 -17.34
N ASP A 163 -5.36 26.11 -18.38
CA ASP A 163 -6.62 25.34 -18.40
C ASP A 163 -6.49 23.87 -17.95
N LYS A 164 -5.26 23.38 -17.70
CA LYS A 164 -5.00 21.98 -17.32
C LYS A 164 -4.22 21.93 -16.04
N PHE A 165 -4.95 21.89 -14.95
CA PHE A 165 -4.41 21.87 -13.61
C PHE A 165 -5.25 20.99 -12.70
N ILE A 166 -4.66 20.60 -11.59
CA ILE A 166 -5.32 19.95 -10.46
C ILE A 166 -4.85 20.62 -9.18
N GLU A 167 -5.66 20.53 -8.14
CA GLU A 167 -5.32 20.97 -6.80
C GLU A 167 -5.41 19.77 -5.86
N GLY A 168 -4.40 19.62 -5.01
CA GLY A 168 -4.34 18.50 -4.09
C GLY A 168 -3.36 18.72 -2.94
N PRO A 169 -3.50 17.97 -1.84
CA PRO A 169 -2.60 18.04 -0.70
C PRO A 169 -1.24 17.40 -1.03
N LEU A 170 -0.14 18.06 -0.69
CA LEU A 170 1.20 17.47 -0.76
C LEU A 170 1.47 16.54 0.42
N TYR A 171 2.11 15.41 0.12
CA TYR A 171 2.51 14.42 1.12
C TYR A 171 3.95 13.99 0.87
N VAL A 172 4.82 14.15 1.87
CA VAL A 172 6.22 13.73 1.77
C VAL A 172 6.33 12.22 1.98
N GLN A 173 6.78 11.51 0.96
CA GLN A 173 6.93 10.06 0.97
C GLN A 173 8.39 9.66 0.69
N PRO A 174 9.13 9.17 1.70
CA PRO A 174 10.44 8.57 1.49
C PRO A 174 10.39 7.40 0.50
N GLY A 175 11.45 7.25 -0.30
CA GLY A 175 11.57 6.20 -1.33
C GLY A 175 11.12 6.62 -2.74
N LEU A 176 10.63 7.85 -2.91
CA LEU A 176 10.33 8.42 -4.23
C LEU A 176 11.56 9.01 -4.91
N ALA A 177 11.55 9.00 -6.25
CA ALA A 177 12.52 9.70 -7.06
C ALA A 177 12.38 11.22 -6.90
N ASP A 178 13.51 11.93 -7.03
CA ASP A 178 13.53 13.39 -6.99
C ASP A 178 12.91 13.98 -8.25
N GLN A 179 12.34 15.19 -8.12
CA GLN A 179 11.62 15.88 -9.21
C GLN A 179 10.43 15.11 -9.81
N THR A 180 9.93 14.09 -9.10
CA THR A 180 8.73 13.34 -9.46
C THR A 180 7.63 13.56 -8.43
N ILE A 181 6.42 13.83 -8.90
CA ILE A 181 5.19 13.84 -8.12
C ILE A 181 4.39 12.60 -8.49
N VAL A 182 4.00 11.78 -7.52
CA VAL A 182 3.07 10.67 -7.77
C VAL A 182 1.66 11.16 -7.42
N ALA A 183 0.74 11.06 -8.39
CA ALA A 183 -0.66 11.39 -8.20
C ALA A 183 -1.53 10.20 -8.60
N SER A 184 -2.49 9.84 -7.74
CA SER A 184 -3.43 8.76 -8.05
C SER A 184 -4.68 9.28 -8.76
N PHE A 185 -5.16 8.54 -9.77
CA PHE A 185 -6.45 8.81 -10.42
C PHE A 185 -7.51 7.81 -9.96
N GLY A 186 -8.78 8.22 -9.96
CA GLY A 186 -9.93 7.40 -9.55
C GLY A 186 -10.70 7.95 -8.35
N MET A 187 -10.06 8.81 -7.55
CA MET A 187 -10.68 9.59 -6.47
C MET A 187 -11.25 10.92 -6.99
N GLY A 188 -11.86 11.75 -6.11
CA GLY A 188 -12.35 13.09 -6.47
C GLY A 188 -13.58 13.12 -7.38
N ARG A 189 -14.35 12.02 -7.45
CA ARG A 189 -15.52 11.91 -8.32
C ARG A 189 -16.75 12.56 -7.68
N ASN A 190 -17.43 13.42 -8.44
CA ASN A 190 -18.64 14.10 -7.97
C ASN A 190 -19.87 13.20 -7.84
N ASN A 191 -19.99 12.16 -8.69
CA ASN A 191 -21.17 11.27 -8.78
C ASN A 191 -20.79 9.81 -8.49
N THR A 192 -20.71 9.44 -7.21
CA THR A 192 -20.28 8.10 -6.75
C THR A 192 -21.29 7.43 -5.82
N GLY A 193 -21.98 8.22 -4.98
CA GLY A 193 -22.92 7.74 -3.97
C GLY A 193 -22.66 8.43 -2.64
N ARG A 194 -23.06 7.80 -1.53
CA ARG A 194 -22.91 8.38 -0.18
C ARG A 194 -21.48 8.29 0.39
N VAL A 195 -20.66 7.37 -0.12
CA VAL A 195 -19.34 7.07 0.43
C VAL A 195 -18.27 7.87 -0.30
N GLY A 196 -18.23 7.76 -1.63
CA GLY A 196 -17.15 8.34 -2.44
C GLY A 196 -17.35 9.81 -2.83
N HIS A 197 -18.33 10.51 -2.26
CA HIS A 197 -18.60 11.91 -2.61
C HIS A 197 -17.79 12.82 -1.69
N GLY A 198 -16.96 13.68 -2.28
CA GLY A 198 -16.09 14.58 -1.53
C GLY A 198 -14.82 13.94 -0.98
N THR A 199 -14.44 12.75 -1.46
CA THR A 199 -13.23 12.02 -1.03
C THR A 199 -12.08 12.24 -2.02
N GLY A 200 -10.95 12.71 -1.51
CA GLY A 200 -9.75 13.02 -2.30
C GLY A 200 -9.97 14.06 -3.42
N PHE A 201 -9.01 14.13 -4.34
CA PHE A 201 -9.02 14.98 -5.54
C PHE A 201 -8.88 14.15 -6.83
N ASP A 202 -9.33 14.72 -7.95
CA ASP A 202 -9.28 14.08 -9.26
C ASP A 202 -7.99 14.45 -10.02
N ALA A 203 -7.14 13.45 -10.27
CA ALA A 203 -5.92 13.60 -11.06
C ALA A 203 -6.11 13.32 -12.56
N PHE A 204 -7.28 12.83 -13.01
CA PHE A 204 -7.55 12.55 -14.43
C PHE A 204 -7.34 13.75 -15.37
N PRO A 205 -7.63 15.01 -14.99
CA PRO A 205 -7.41 16.16 -15.87
C PRO A 205 -5.99 16.31 -16.40
N LEU A 206 -4.98 15.77 -15.70
CA LEU A 206 -3.58 15.77 -16.16
C LEU A 206 -3.31 14.71 -17.24
N MET A 207 -4.16 13.68 -17.38
CA MET A 207 -3.96 12.61 -18.36
C MET A 207 -4.32 13.11 -19.76
N THR A 208 -3.30 13.53 -20.53
CA THR A 208 -3.51 14.06 -21.88
C THR A 208 -3.80 13.00 -22.93
N GLU A 209 -3.30 11.77 -22.72
CA GLU A 209 -3.41 10.65 -23.66
C GLU A 209 -3.55 9.33 -22.89
N VAL A 210 -4.43 8.45 -23.37
CA VAL A 210 -4.66 7.14 -22.75
C VAL A 210 -3.37 6.33 -22.78
N GLY A 211 -2.91 5.90 -21.60
CA GLY A 211 -1.67 5.12 -21.44
C GLY A 211 -0.41 5.96 -21.24
N LYS A 212 -0.45 7.28 -21.45
CA LYS A 212 0.66 8.18 -21.12
C LYS A 212 0.54 8.63 -19.66
N ARG A 213 1.23 7.91 -18.78
CA ARG A 213 1.17 8.13 -17.32
C ARG A 213 2.27 9.05 -16.77
N ILE A 214 3.30 9.36 -17.55
CA ILE A 214 4.35 10.31 -17.17
C ILE A 214 4.10 11.60 -17.92
N ILE A 215 3.87 12.67 -17.15
CA ILE A 215 3.59 14.02 -17.66
C ILE A 215 4.71 14.94 -17.18
N SER A 216 5.52 15.43 -18.12
CA SER A 216 6.63 16.35 -17.85
C SER A 216 6.25 17.80 -18.15
N GLY A 217 7.04 18.75 -17.65
CA GLY A 217 6.83 20.18 -17.90
C GLY A 217 5.73 20.77 -17.03
N ILE A 218 5.64 20.25 -15.81
CA ILE A 218 4.63 20.64 -14.83
C ILE A 218 5.17 21.78 -13.97
N SER A 219 4.31 22.73 -13.64
CA SER A 219 4.58 23.76 -12.64
C SER A 219 3.78 23.47 -11.36
N LEU A 220 4.33 23.85 -10.21
CA LEU A 220 3.70 23.72 -8.90
C LEU A 220 3.63 25.10 -8.25
N GLN A 221 2.47 25.45 -7.72
CA GLN A 221 2.27 26.69 -6.97
C GLN A 221 1.48 26.42 -5.68
N PRO A 222 1.93 26.93 -4.51
CA PRO A 222 1.14 26.86 -3.28
C PRO A 222 -0.17 27.64 -3.40
N THR A 223 -1.28 27.09 -2.92
CA THR A 223 -2.56 27.83 -2.86
C THR A 223 -2.68 28.66 -1.59
N GLY A 224 -1.90 28.33 -0.56
CA GLY A 224 -2.01 28.88 0.80
C GLY A 224 -3.05 28.16 1.67
N GLU A 225 -3.81 27.22 1.09
CA GLU A 225 -4.75 26.38 1.82
C GLU A 225 -4.08 25.13 2.39
N PHE A 226 -4.75 24.50 3.36
CA PHE A 226 -4.29 23.26 3.97
C PHE A 226 -5.47 22.30 4.13
N GLN A 227 -5.19 21.02 3.93
CA GLN A 227 -6.14 19.93 4.14
C GLN A 227 -5.66 19.06 5.30
N ILE A 228 -6.61 18.54 6.07
CA ILE A 228 -6.35 17.49 7.05
C ILE A 228 -6.45 16.16 6.35
N LEU A 229 -5.42 15.32 6.49
CA LEU A 229 -5.36 13.98 5.95
C LEU A 229 -5.63 12.94 7.03
N ALA A 230 -6.49 11.97 6.72
CA ALA A 230 -6.81 10.87 7.62
C ALA A 230 -5.80 9.72 7.48
N ASN A 231 -4.86 9.63 8.42
CA ASN A 231 -3.90 8.53 8.52
C ASN A 231 -4.21 7.62 9.70
N THR A 232 -3.92 6.34 9.51
CA THR A 232 -3.97 5.34 10.61
C THR A 232 -2.64 5.17 11.34
N GLN A 233 -1.57 5.77 10.83
CA GLN A 233 -0.22 5.73 11.42
C GLN A 233 0.34 7.14 11.54
N GLU A 234 0.92 7.44 12.71
CA GLU A 234 1.49 8.76 13.01
C GLU A 234 3.03 8.78 12.94
N HIS A 235 3.69 7.67 13.31
CA HIS A 235 5.15 7.53 13.35
C HIS A 235 5.60 6.53 12.28
N TRP A 236 6.61 6.88 11.49
CA TRP A 236 7.07 6.11 10.32
C TRP A 236 8.40 5.40 10.57
N SER A 237 9.14 5.86 11.56
CA SER A 237 10.40 5.29 12.03
C SER A 237 10.14 4.25 13.12
N MET A 238 10.95 3.20 13.13
CA MET A 238 10.95 2.23 14.24
C MET A 238 11.63 2.80 15.49
N GLU A 239 12.28 3.96 15.42
CA GLU A 239 12.97 4.61 16.55
C GLU A 239 13.96 3.66 17.26
N GLY A 240 14.68 2.85 16.46
CA GLY A 240 15.63 1.85 16.95
C GLY A 240 14.99 0.64 17.64
N ARG A 241 13.66 0.50 17.62
CA ARG A 241 12.94 -0.64 18.21
C ARG A 241 12.94 -1.81 17.23
N ALA A 242 13.22 -3.01 17.74
CA ALA A 242 13.20 -4.25 16.96
C ALA A 242 11.76 -4.78 16.72
N ILE A 243 10.90 -3.96 16.09
CA ILE A 243 9.52 -4.32 15.73
C ILE A 243 9.53 -5.32 14.57
N VAL A 244 10.26 -5.00 13.52
CA VAL A 244 10.63 -5.93 12.45
C VAL A 244 12.11 -6.26 12.63
N ARG A 245 12.43 -7.55 12.71
CA ARG A 245 13.79 -8.06 12.90
C ARG A 245 14.34 -8.47 11.55
N GLU A 246 15.25 -7.69 11.02
CA GLU A 246 15.79 -7.84 9.67
C GLU A 246 17.22 -8.39 9.73
N ALA A 247 17.56 -9.24 8.76
CA ALA A 247 18.92 -9.72 8.52
C ALA A 247 19.12 -9.96 7.03
N ASN A 248 20.33 -9.73 6.55
CA ASN A 248 20.74 -10.14 5.22
C ASN A 248 20.92 -11.66 5.17
N LEU A 249 20.90 -12.22 3.96
CA LEU A 249 21.12 -13.66 3.75
C LEU A 249 22.44 -14.15 4.37
N SER A 250 23.52 -13.37 4.28
CA SER A 250 24.81 -13.72 4.87
C SER A 250 24.75 -13.79 6.40
N GLU A 251 24.08 -12.83 7.05
CA GLU A 251 23.91 -12.78 8.50
C GLU A 251 23.04 -13.94 8.99
N TYR A 252 21.99 -14.30 8.23
CA TYR A 252 21.15 -15.45 8.53
C TYR A 252 21.91 -16.78 8.44
N VAL A 253 22.79 -16.93 7.44
CA VAL A 253 23.63 -18.14 7.30
C VAL A 253 24.63 -18.26 8.45
N GLU A 254 25.14 -17.14 8.96
CA GLU A 254 26.03 -17.12 10.12
C GLU A 254 25.29 -17.37 11.45
N ASP A 255 24.07 -16.86 11.60
CA ASP A 255 23.22 -17.04 12.78
C ASP A 255 21.73 -17.14 12.41
N GLU A 256 21.24 -18.37 12.21
CA GLU A 256 19.82 -18.63 11.94
C GLU A 256 18.90 -18.13 13.06
N LYS A 257 19.44 -17.93 14.28
CA LYS A 257 18.72 -17.45 15.46
C LYS A 257 18.91 -15.94 15.69
N PHE A 258 19.32 -15.17 14.68
CA PHE A 258 19.56 -13.73 14.78
C PHE A 258 18.38 -12.99 15.45
N ALA A 259 17.15 -13.36 15.09
CA ALA A 259 15.94 -12.73 15.61
C ALA A 259 15.80 -12.91 17.13
N HIS A 260 16.39 -13.95 17.74
CA HIS A 260 16.38 -14.13 19.20
C HIS A 260 17.32 -13.17 19.92
N ARG A 261 18.22 -12.48 19.20
CA ARG A 261 19.25 -11.58 19.74
C ARG A 261 18.96 -10.11 19.43
N MET A 262 17.86 -9.82 18.75
CA MET A 262 17.42 -8.46 18.40
C MET A 262 16.22 -8.07 19.25
N GLY A 263 16.36 -7.08 20.14
CA GLY A 263 15.24 -6.51 20.91
C GLY A 263 15.53 -6.33 22.39
N ALA A 264 14.46 -6.06 23.17
CA ALA A 264 14.57 -5.88 24.61
C ALA A 264 15.15 -7.12 25.32
N GLU A 265 15.01 -8.29 24.71
CA GLU A 265 15.49 -9.58 25.18
C GLU A 265 17.02 -9.71 25.15
N SER A 266 17.71 -8.96 24.28
CA SER A 266 19.18 -8.89 24.28
C SER A 266 19.74 -7.85 25.25
N HIS A 267 18.90 -6.92 25.71
CA HIS A 267 19.26 -5.88 26.69
C HIS A 267 18.74 -6.17 28.10
N SER A 268 17.79 -7.10 28.24
CA SER A 268 17.34 -7.60 29.54
C SER A 268 18.39 -8.56 30.08
N PRO A 269 18.73 -8.50 31.38
CA PRO A 269 19.50 -9.57 32.00
C PRO A 269 18.85 -10.91 31.65
N PRO A 270 19.62 -11.99 31.49
CA PRO A 270 19.04 -13.32 31.33
C PRO A 270 17.95 -13.51 32.38
N ILE A 271 16.83 -14.15 32.02
CA ILE A 271 15.83 -14.51 33.03
C ILE A 271 16.49 -15.61 33.87
N TRP A 272 16.96 -15.29 35.08
CA TRP A 272 17.58 -16.26 36.01
C TRP A 272 16.46 -17.11 36.62
N GLY A 273 15.93 -18.04 35.83
CA GLY A 273 14.85 -18.94 36.20
C GLY A 273 15.23 -20.39 35.94
N LYS A 274 14.48 -21.32 36.54
CA LYS A 274 14.68 -22.78 36.42
C LYS A 274 14.77 -23.27 34.96
N ASP A 275 14.18 -22.53 34.02
CA ASP A 275 14.07 -22.87 32.60
C ASP A 275 14.94 -21.98 31.69
N GLN A 276 15.94 -21.26 32.22
CA GLN A 276 16.76 -20.31 31.44
C GLN A 276 17.38 -20.92 30.18
N ASP A 277 17.80 -22.20 30.24
CA ASP A 277 18.50 -22.92 29.17
C ASP A 277 17.54 -23.73 28.27
N LYS A 278 16.23 -23.65 28.52
CA LYS A 278 15.21 -24.33 27.72
C LYS A 278 14.91 -23.57 26.43
N ASP A 279 14.40 -24.28 25.42
CA ASP A 279 13.96 -23.66 24.17
C ASP A 279 12.70 -22.79 24.37
N TYR A 280 12.38 -21.94 23.39
CA TYR A 280 11.22 -21.04 23.49
C TYR A 280 9.88 -21.77 23.47
N VAL A 281 9.82 -22.98 22.89
CA VAL A 281 8.59 -23.80 22.86
C VAL A 281 8.28 -24.31 24.27
N HIS A 282 9.29 -24.77 24.99
CA HIS A 282 9.19 -25.13 26.39
C HIS A 282 8.86 -23.90 27.23
N LYS A 283 9.61 -22.80 27.06
CA LYS A 283 9.38 -21.56 27.81
C LYS A 283 7.98 -21.00 27.58
N SER A 284 7.41 -21.08 26.37
CA SER A 284 6.05 -20.60 26.09
C SER A 284 4.97 -21.46 26.75
N GLN A 285 5.28 -22.71 27.08
CA GLN A 285 4.35 -23.66 27.73
C GLN A 285 4.49 -23.71 29.25
N THR A 286 5.69 -23.50 29.80
CA THR A 286 6.00 -23.74 31.22
C THR A 286 6.45 -22.50 31.97
N THR A 287 6.96 -21.49 31.26
CA THR A 287 7.49 -20.28 31.87
C THR A 287 6.49 -19.14 31.63
N PRO A 288 5.89 -18.56 32.69
CA PRO A 288 5.17 -17.31 32.50
C PRO A 288 6.17 -16.30 31.92
N ARG A 289 5.78 -15.56 30.86
CA ARG A 289 6.64 -14.54 30.23
C ARG A 289 7.42 -13.78 31.32
N GLY A 290 8.71 -14.08 31.46
CA GLY A 290 9.61 -13.39 32.40
C GLY A 290 9.53 -13.71 33.90
N ASN A 291 9.38 -14.97 34.34
CA ASN A 291 9.28 -15.29 35.78
C ASN A 291 8.19 -14.45 36.47
N SER A 292 6.99 -14.41 35.88
CA SER A 292 5.85 -13.70 36.48
C SER A 292 5.67 -14.11 37.94
N ALA A 293 5.42 -13.13 38.80
CA ALA A 293 5.02 -13.36 40.18
C ALA A 293 3.63 -14.03 40.30
N TYR A 294 2.89 -14.13 39.18
CA TYR A 294 1.62 -14.82 39.08
C TYR A 294 1.81 -16.25 38.59
N GLU A 295 1.28 -17.22 39.33
CA GLU A 295 1.07 -18.58 38.85
C GLU A 295 -0.09 -18.57 37.85
N HIS A 296 0.16 -18.97 36.60
CA HIS A 296 -0.91 -19.09 35.61
C HIS A 296 -1.87 -20.22 36.00
N PRO A 297 -3.19 -20.05 35.79
CA PRO A 297 -4.13 -21.15 35.94
C PRO A 297 -3.74 -22.29 34.99
N ASP A 298 -3.93 -23.52 35.48
CA ASP A 298 -3.65 -24.73 34.72
C ASP A 298 -4.38 -24.70 33.36
N HIS A 299 -3.65 -24.91 32.26
CA HIS A 299 -4.17 -24.97 30.90
C HIS A 299 -4.84 -26.32 30.58
N ASN A 300 -4.99 -27.16 31.59
CA ASN A 300 -5.75 -28.39 31.47
C ASN A 300 -7.26 -28.12 31.41
N TYR A 301 -7.95 -28.90 30.58
CA TYR A 301 -9.39 -28.80 30.42
C TYR A 301 -10.10 -29.13 31.74
N GLU A 302 -10.99 -28.28 32.24
CA GLU A 302 -11.79 -28.52 33.46
C GLU A 302 -10.98 -28.96 34.71
N HIS A 303 -9.75 -28.48 34.90
CA HIS A 303 -8.85 -28.93 35.99
C HIS A 303 -8.52 -30.44 35.96
N SER A 304 -8.61 -31.07 34.77
CA SER A 304 -8.17 -32.45 34.56
C SER A 304 -6.64 -32.57 34.52
N ASP A 305 -6.11 -33.79 34.54
CA ASP A 305 -4.68 -34.03 34.25
C ASP A 305 -4.35 -34.02 32.74
N THR A 306 -5.33 -33.66 31.89
CA THR A 306 -5.18 -33.68 30.42
C THR A 306 -5.05 -32.26 29.87
N PRO A 307 -3.92 -31.96 29.18
CA PRO A 307 -3.77 -30.72 28.44
C PRO A 307 -4.91 -30.56 27.44
N GLY A 308 -5.40 -29.34 27.27
CA GLY A 308 -6.39 -29.04 26.23
C GLY A 308 -5.93 -29.57 24.87
N LEU A 309 -6.82 -30.25 24.15
CA LEU A 309 -6.50 -30.97 22.91
C LEU A 309 -5.89 -30.06 21.83
N HIS A 310 -6.23 -28.77 21.84
CA HIS A 310 -5.82 -27.81 20.83
C HIS A 310 -5.19 -26.56 21.45
N GLN A 311 -4.03 -26.18 20.94
CA GLN A 311 -3.37 -24.90 21.20
C GLN A 311 -3.26 -24.16 19.87
N TRP A 312 -4.09 -23.12 19.70
CA TRP A 312 -4.13 -22.35 18.46
C TRP A 312 -3.03 -21.28 18.45
N GLY A 313 -2.22 -21.29 17.40
CA GLY A 313 -1.19 -20.28 17.15
C GLY A 313 -1.26 -19.79 15.71
N MET A 314 -0.81 -18.56 15.49
CA MET A 314 -0.68 -17.96 14.16
C MET A 314 0.77 -17.53 13.97
N ALA A 315 1.37 -17.92 12.84
CA ALA A 315 2.67 -17.45 12.41
C ALA A 315 2.49 -16.64 11.13
N ILE A 316 3.10 -15.46 11.09
CA ILE A 316 3.09 -14.58 9.92
C ILE A 316 4.51 -14.52 9.37
N ASP A 317 4.67 -14.94 8.12
CA ASP A 317 5.94 -14.78 7.40
C ASP A 317 6.04 -13.35 6.85
N LEU A 318 6.84 -12.52 7.51
CA LEU A 318 7.04 -11.13 7.13
C LEU A 318 7.85 -10.98 5.83
N ASN A 319 8.59 -12.01 5.39
CA ASN A 319 9.31 -11.96 4.11
C ASN A 319 8.37 -12.02 2.91
N GLN A 320 7.20 -12.64 3.06
CA GLN A 320 6.17 -12.75 2.02
C GLN A 320 5.11 -11.63 2.13
N CYS A 321 5.12 -10.87 3.22
CA CYS A 321 4.18 -9.77 3.43
C CYS A 321 4.56 -8.57 2.57
N THR A 322 3.85 -8.36 1.47
CA THR A 322 4.05 -7.21 0.58
C THR A 322 3.28 -5.96 0.98
N GLY A 323 2.48 -6.06 2.05
CA GLY A 323 1.60 -4.98 2.49
C GLY A 323 0.36 -4.78 1.60
N CYS A 324 -0.11 -5.78 0.85
CA CYS A 324 -1.27 -5.64 -0.05
C CYS A 324 -2.62 -5.26 0.61
N SER A 325 -2.69 -5.21 1.93
CA SER A 325 -3.87 -4.95 2.78
C SER A 325 -5.09 -5.85 2.54
N ALA A 326 -4.98 -6.92 1.75
CA ALA A 326 -6.08 -7.87 1.54
C ALA A 326 -6.52 -8.55 2.85
N CYS A 327 -5.58 -8.80 3.76
CA CYS A 327 -5.86 -9.35 5.09
C CYS A 327 -6.71 -8.39 5.97
N VAL A 328 -6.58 -7.07 5.77
CA VAL A 328 -7.38 -6.06 6.49
C VAL A 328 -8.83 -6.13 6.02
N VAL A 329 -9.04 -6.07 4.71
CA VAL A 329 -10.39 -6.12 4.13
C VAL A 329 -11.06 -7.46 4.38
N ALA A 330 -10.32 -8.57 4.32
CA ALA A 330 -10.84 -9.90 4.65
C ALA A 330 -11.31 -9.98 6.12
N CYS A 331 -10.55 -9.39 7.05
CA CYS A 331 -10.96 -9.31 8.45
C CYS A 331 -12.23 -8.47 8.62
N GLN A 332 -12.33 -7.33 7.94
CA GLN A 332 -13.51 -6.46 7.95
C GLN A 332 -14.74 -7.19 7.40
N SER A 333 -14.61 -7.89 6.27
CA SER A 333 -15.72 -8.61 5.63
C SER A 333 -16.20 -9.81 6.43
N GLU A 334 -15.29 -10.55 7.09
CA GLU A 334 -15.64 -11.75 7.83
C GLU A 334 -16.19 -11.44 9.23
N ASN A 335 -15.66 -10.41 9.89
CA ASN A 335 -15.96 -10.14 11.29
C ASN A 335 -16.98 -9.01 11.50
N ASN A 336 -17.59 -8.48 10.43
CA ASN A 336 -18.55 -7.37 10.49
C ASN A 336 -17.98 -6.14 11.23
N ILE A 337 -16.70 -5.82 10.97
CA ILE A 337 -16.09 -4.59 11.48
C ILE A 337 -16.83 -3.41 10.80
N PRO A 338 -17.39 -2.47 11.58
CA PRO A 338 -18.25 -1.40 11.06
C PRO A 338 -17.52 -0.43 10.15
#